data_AF-A0A385EKR1-F1
#
_entry.id   AF-A0A385EKR1-F1
#
_cell.length_a   1.000
_cell.length_b   1.000
_cell.length_c   1.000
_cell.angle_alpha   90.00
_cell.angle_beta   90.00
_cell.angle_gamma   90.00
#
_symmetry.space_group_name_H-M   'P 1'
#
loop_
_entity.id
_entity.type
_entity.pdbx_description
1 polymer ?
#
loop_
_entity_poly.entity_id
_entity_poly.type
_entity_poly.pdbx_seq_one_letter_code
_entity_poly.pdbx_strand_id
1 'polypeptide(L)'
;MNVEMENLCVIGYDENEIFGNYDEDDLQEAVDELYIRLKEHLDKHYTVEEQMKLHYDKLIKLFEYIDVYQYSYTSYEDFKEFLSIYNEIAPYDYFVKKIEIKQEDEPIVIGYICAYGLNNYLNDFQKFTITVRRIDNTSSMKVLAKHEIKGYLVSLIKQEISYVTNEFSPLDIINSEIKYINELVDLYNKIKKGTLPLLVLREFIEIYNAKYCDLDGYIKVHK
;
A
#
# COMPACT_ATOMS: atom_id res chain seq x y z
N MET A 1 -14.37 -5.43 -20.01
CA MET A 1 -14.98 -5.45 -18.67
C MET A 1 -14.80 -4.07 -18.09
N ASN A 2 -15.88 -3.41 -17.65
CA ASN A 2 -15.73 -2.23 -16.82
C ASN A 2 -15.15 -2.69 -15.49
N VAL A 3 -14.10 -2.02 -15.03
CA VAL A 3 -13.52 -2.25 -13.70
C VAL A 3 -14.41 -1.50 -12.72
N GLU A 4 -14.99 -2.20 -11.76
CA GLU A 4 -15.81 -1.61 -10.71
C GLU A 4 -14.89 -0.96 -9.69
N MET A 5 -15.10 0.34 -9.46
CA MET A 5 -14.33 1.15 -8.52
C MET A 5 -15.18 1.38 -7.28
N GLU A 6 -14.56 1.36 -6.12
CA GLU A 6 -15.22 1.60 -4.83
C GLU A 6 -14.39 2.54 -3.95
N ASN A 7 -15.06 3.13 -2.95
CA ASN A 7 -14.46 4.08 -2.03
C ASN A 7 -14.11 3.38 -0.72
N LEU A 8 -12.82 3.19 -0.48
CA LEU A 8 -12.33 2.73 0.82
C LEU A 8 -12.04 3.95 1.71
N CYS A 9 -12.68 4.00 2.87
CA CYS A 9 -12.43 5.01 3.90
C CYS A 9 -11.38 4.49 4.89
N VAL A 10 -10.22 5.14 4.90
CA VAL A 10 -9.09 4.75 5.75
C VAL A 10 -8.98 5.73 6.91
N ILE A 11 -9.07 5.23 8.13
CA ILE A 11 -8.98 6.02 9.37
C ILE A 11 -7.62 5.75 10.01
N GLY A 12 -6.86 6.80 10.29
CA GLY A 12 -5.56 6.73 10.96
C GLY A 12 -5.43 7.75 12.07
N TYR A 13 -4.38 7.65 12.88
CA TYR A 13 -4.09 8.58 13.98
C TYR A 13 -2.59 8.90 14.13
N ASP A 14 -1.78 8.39 13.21
CA ASP A 14 -0.39 8.78 12.95
C ASP A 14 -0.09 8.51 11.47
N GLU A 15 1.03 9.02 10.93
CA GLU A 15 1.41 8.90 9.51
C GLU A 15 1.48 7.46 9.01
N ASN A 16 1.67 6.49 9.91
CA ASN A 16 1.76 5.06 9.58
C ASN A 16 0.83 4.16 10.40
N GLU A 17 0.07 4.71 11.38
CA GLU A 17 -0.83 3.92 12.21
C GLU A 17 -2.28 4.05 11.75
N ILE A 18 -2.85 2.90 11.39
CA ILE A 18 -4.21 2.79 10.88
C ILE A 18 -5.10 2.29 12.02
N PHE A 19 -6.21 2.99 12.25
CA PHE A 19 -7.28 2.56 13.13
C PHE A 19 -8.09 1.44 12.48
N GLY A 20 -8.53 1.68 11.24
CA GLY A 20 -9.35 0.75 10.48
C GLY A 20 -9.57 1.22 9.04
N ASN A 21 -10.11 0.32 8.24
CA ASN A 21 -10.53 0.57 6.87
C ASN A 21 -11.98 0.12 6.76
N TYR A 22 -12.82 0.97 6.19
CA TYR A 22 -14.26 0.79 6.14
C TYR A 22 -14.75 1.15 4.74
N ASP A 23 -15.77 0.46 4.27
CA ASP A 23 -16.57 1.00 3.18
C ASP A 23 -17.30 2.27 3.65
N GLU A 24 -17.67 3.12 2.71
CA GLU A 24 -18.39 4.36 3.05
C GLU A 24 -19.71 4.10 3.77
N ASP A 25 -20.38 3.00 3.43
CA ASP A 25 -21.65 2.59 4.06
C ASP A 25 -21.45 2.03 5.49
N ASP A 26 -20.21 1.69 5.86
CA ASP A 26 -19.85 1.11 7.16
C ASP A 26 -19.23 2.15 8.13
N LEU A 27 -19.20 3.43 7.77
CA LEU A 27 -18.62 4.49 8.62
C LEU A 27 -19.32 4.64 9.98
N GLN A 28 -20.59 4.21 10.10
CA GLN A 28 -21.26 4.18 11.40
C GLN A 28 -20.58 3.20 12.37
N GLU A 29 -20.10 2.05 11.88
CA GLU A 29 -19.37 1.08 12.73
C GLU A 29 -18.11 1.73 13.32
N ALA A 30 -17.40 2.52 12.51
CA ALA A 30 -16.23 3.27 12.97
C ALA A 30 -16.57 4.33 14.04
N VAL A 31 -17.71 5.02 13.92
CA VAL A 31 -18.19 5.98 14.95
C VAL A 31 -18.38 5.26 16.28
N ASP A 32 -19.09 4.14 16.26
CA ASP A 32 -19.43 3.38 17.46
C ASP A 32 -18.16 2.85 18.15
N GLU A 33 -17.22 2.28 17.37
CA GLU A 33 -15.94 1.80 17.88
C GLU A 33 -15.10 2.93 18.51
N LEU A 34 -14.97 4.06 17.82
CA LEU A 34 -14.19 5.21 18.30
C LEU A 34 -14.79 5.77 19.59
N TYR A 35 -16.11 5.86 19.67
CA TYR A 35 -16.79 6.32 20.87
C TYR A 35 -16.56 5.39 22.07
N ILE A 36 -16.66 4.07 21.87
CA ILE A 36 -16.36 3.09 22.92
C ILE A 36 -14.93 3.28 23.43
N ARG A 37 -13.95 3.41 22.54
CA ARG A 37 -12.55 3.64 22.93
C ARG A 37 -12.35 4.95 23.69
N LEU A 38 -13.02 6.01 23.27
CA LEU A 38 -12.96 7.29 23.97
C LEU A 38 -13.55 7.18 25.37
N LYS A 39 -14.70 6.51 25.51
CA LYS A 39 -15.32 6.27 26.81
C LYS A 39 -14.38 5.48 27.74
N GLU A 40 -13.79 4.39 27.24
CA GLU A 40 -12.82 3.60 28.00
C GLU A 40 -11.59 4.43 28.42
N HIS A 41 -11.10 5.31 27.54
CA HIS A 41 -10.03 6.24 27.85
C HIS A 41 -10.44 7.23 28.96
N LEU A 42 -11.61 7.86 28.83
CA LEU A 42 -12.10 8.83 29.81
C LEU A 42 -12.34 8.19 31.17
N ASP A 43 -12.97 7.02 31.22
CA ASP A 43 -13.23 6.28 32.46
C ASP A 43 -11.94 5.85 33.17
N LYS A 44 -10.87 5.60 32.42
CA LYS A 44 -9.56 5.23 32.97
C LYS A 44 -8.79 6.43 33.51
N HIS A 45 -8.94 7.61 32.91
CA HIS A 45 -8.06 8.75 33.15
C HIS A 45 -8.71 9.92 33.90
N TYR A 46 -10.04 9.97 33.97
CA TYR A 46 -10.79 11.06 34.58
C TYR A 46 -11.89 10.53 35.50
N THR A 47 -12.05 11.18 36.65
CA THR A 47 -13.24 10.98 37.50
C THR A 47 -14.49 11.50 36.80
N VAL A 48 -15.67 11.02 37.22
CA VAL A 48 -16.95 11.52 36.71
C VAL A 48 -17.07 13.04 36.85
N GLU A 49 -16.61 13.62 37.96
CA GLU A 49 -16.64 15.08 38.16
C GLU A 49 -15.75 15.83 37.17
N GLU A 50 -14.57 15.29 36.84
CA GLU A 50 -13.66 15.87 35.85
C GLU A 50 -14.22 15.73 34.44
N GLN A 51 -14.78 14.58 34.09
CA GLN A 51 -15.44 14.37 32.80
C GLN A 51 -16.58 15.38 32.59
N MET A 52 -17.42 15.60 33.61
CA MET A 52 -18.52 16.57 33.56
C MET A 52 -18.03 18.01 33.45
N LYS A 53 -16.90 18.36 34.08
CA LYS A 53 -16.35 19.73 34.02
C LYS A 53 -15.61 20.04 32.73
N LEU A 54 -14.88 19.06 32.18
CA LEU A 54 -13.94 19.29 31.08
C LEU A 54 -14.50 18.89 29.71
N HIS A 55 -15.31 17.83 29.66
CA HIS A 55 -15.65 17.15 28.40
C HIS A 55 -17.16 17.11 28.09
N TYR A 56 -18.02 17.49 29.04
CA TYR A 56 -19.49 17.35 28.92
C TYR A 56 -20.08 17.87 27.61
N ASP A 57 -19.78 19.11 27.22
CA ASP A 57 -20.32 19.71 26.00
C ASP A 57 -19.92 18.95 24.73
N LYS A 58 -18.71 18.38 24.71
CA LYS A 58 -18.20 17.60 23.56
C LYS A 58 -18.82 16.22 23.55
N LEU A 59 -18.92 15.57 24.71
CA LEU A 59 -19.56 14.27 24.86
C LEU A 59 -21.04 14.29 24.44
N ILE A 60 -21.77 15.37 24.74
CA ILE A 60 -23.15 15.54 24.24
C ILE A 60 -23.18 15.57 22.72
N LYS A 61 -22.32 16.39 22.09
CA LYS A 61 -22.28 16.48 20.63
C LYS A 61 -21.90 15.16 19.98
N LEU A 62 -20.91 14.45 20.53
CA LEU A 62 -20.54 13.12 20.03
C LEU A 62 -21.69 12.11 20.16
N PHE A 63 -22.49 12.23 21.23
CA PHE A 63 -23.66 11.37 21.43
C PHE A 63 -24.73 11.58 20.34
N GLU A 64 -24.76 12.73 19.65
CA GLU A 64 -25.69 12.97 18.53
C GLU A 64 -25.38 12.08 17.31
N TYR A 65 -24.15 11.56 17.19
CA TYR A 65 -23.72 10.64 16.13
C TYR A 65 -23.93 9.16 16.48
N ILE A 66 -24.29 8.86 17.73
CA ILE A 66 -24.52 7.49 18.19
C ILE A 66 -26.00 7.21 18.12
N ASP A 67 -26.38 6.35 17.19
CA ASP A 67 -27.74 5.84 17.17
C ASP A 67 -27.86 4.59 18.05
N VAL A 68 -28.46 4.78 19.23
CA VAL A 68 -28.79 3.69 20.16
C VAL A 68 -29.73 2.66 19.51
N TYR A 69 -30.40 2.99 18.40
CA TYR A 69 -31.37 2.13 17.71
C TYR A 69 -30.82 1.41 16.47
N GLN A 70 -29.53 1.54 16.13
CA GLN A 70 -28.81 0.77 15.10
C GLN A 70 -29.34 0.90 13.65
N TYR A 71 -29.88 2.06 13.25
CA TYR A 71 -30.30 2.31 11.87
C TYR A 71 -29.68 3.57 11.26
N SER A 72 -28.70 4.18 11.91
CA SER A 72 -28.07 5.38 11.39
C SER A 72 -27.05 5.08 10.29
N TYR A 73 -27.13 5.91 9.26
CA TYR A 73 -26.11 6.04 8.24
C TYR A 73 -25.26 7.26 8.60
N THR A 74 -23.94 7.10 8.58
CA THR A 74 -23.00 8.21 8.72
C THR A 74 -22.34 8.45 7.37
N SER A 75 -22.56 9.63 6.78
CA SER A 75 -21.86 9.99 5.54
C SER A 75 -20.38 10.31 5.82
N TYR A 76 -19.57 10.35 4.76
CA TYR A 76 -18.16 10.74 4.89
C TYR A 76 -17.95 12.14 5.49
N GLU A 77 -18.82 13.12 5.18
CA GLU A 77 -18.70 14.46 5.77
C GLU A 77 -19.21 14.50 7.21
N ASP A 78 -20.25 13.75 7.55
CA ASP A 78 -20.71 13.59 8.94
C ASP A 78 -19.61 12.95 9.79
N PHE A 79 -18.91 11.93 9.25
CA PHE A 79 -17.78 11.29 9.92
C PHE A 79 -16.62 12.26 10.18
N LYS A 80 -16.35 13.17 9.24
CA LYS A 80 -15.31 14.20 9.42
C LYS A 80 -15.69 15.21 10.48
N GLU A 81 -16.96 15.61 10.54
CA GLU A 81 -17.46 16.48 11.61
C GLU A 81 -17.38 15.79 12.97
N PHE A 82 -17.80 14.52 13.05
CA PHE A 82 -17.62 13.67 14.23
C PHE A 82 -16.15 13.65 14.69
N LEU A 83 -15.21 13.33 13.80
CA LEU A 83 -13.78 13.29 14.12
C LEU A 83 -13.25 14.64 14.62
N SER A 84 -13.74 15.75 14.07
CA SER A 84 -13.31 17.09 14.51
C SER A 84 -13.65 17.37 15.97
N ILE A 85 -14.81 16.89 16.44
CA ILE A 85 -15.24 17.00 17.84
C ILE A 85 -14.52 15.96 18.69
N TYR A 86 -14.37 14.75 18.16
CA TYR A 86 -13.72 13.63 18.84
C TYR A 86 -12.29 13.97 19.24
N ASN A 87 -11.51 14.50 18.31
CA ASN A 87 -10.10 14.84 18.51
C ASN A 87 -9.88 15.95 19.55
N GLU A 88 -10.89 16.76 19.88
CA GLU A 88 -10.75 17.75 20.97
C GLU A 88 -10.55 17.09 22.35
N ILE A 89 -10.96 15.84 22.52
CA ILE A 89 -10.96 15.12 23.80
C ILE A 89 -10.32 13.74 23.74
N ALA A 90 -9.95 13.27 22.54
CA ALA A 90 -9.28 12.01 22.33
C ALA A 90 -7.78 12.08 22.69
N PRO A 91 -7.14 10.93 22.99
CA PRO A 91 -5.69 10.88 23.21
C PRO A 91 -4.85 11.07 21.94
N TYR A 92 -5.44 10.89 20.75
CA TYR A 92 -4.76 11.00 19.46
C TYR A 92 -5.61 11.81 18.48
N ASP A 93 -4.95 12.43 17.49
CA ASP A 93 -5.59 13.18 16.41
C ASP A 93 -5.91 12.23 15.24
N TYR A 94 -7.14 11.72 15.22
CA TYR A 94 -7.61 10.84 14.16
C TYR A 94 -7.90 11.62 12.87
N PHE A 95 -7.61 11.03 11.72
CA PHE A 95 -7.99 11.52 10.41
C PHE A 95 -8.67 10.42 9.61
N VAL A 96 -9.49 10.83 8.65
CA VAL A 96 -10.08 9.93 7.65
C VAL A 96 -9.66 10.37 6.26
N LYS A 97 -9.43 9.40 5.38
CA LYS A 97 -9.19 9.66 3.96
C LYS A 97 -9.89 8.64 3.10
N LYS A 98 -10.70 9.14 2.17
CA LYS A 98 -11.32 8.35 1.11
C LYS A 98 -10.31 8.10 -0.02
N ILE A 99 -10.15 6.85 -0.41
CA ILE A 99 -9.36 6.44 -1.58
C ILE A 99 -10.21 5.62 -2.53
N GLU A 100 -10.08 5.87 -3.83
CA GLU A 100 -10.79 5.14 -4.86
C GLU A 100 -9.92 3.96 -5.31
N ILE A 101 -10.46 2.75 -5.20
CA ILE A 101 -9.76 1.49 -5.48
C ILE A 101 -10.59 0.61 -6.40
N LYS A 102 -9.94 -0.38 -7.03
CA LYS A 102 -10.69 -1.41 -7.73
C LYS A 102 -11.20 -2.42 -6.73
N GLN A 103 -12.45 -2.83 -6.87
CA GLN A 103 -13.06 -3.83 -5.98
C GLN A 103 -12.26 -5.15 -5.94
N GLU A 104 -11.69 -5.58 -7.07
CA GLU A 104 -10.85 -6.79 -7.12
C GLU A 104 -9.53 -6.68 -6.33
N ASP A 105 -9.06 -5.46 -6.07
CA ASP A 105 -7.79 -5.18 -5.40
C ASP A 105 -7.98 -4.88 -3.89
N GLU A 106 -9.21 -4.75 -3.40
CA GLU A 106 -9.52 -4.29 -2.04
C GLU A 106 -8.79 -5.08 -0.93
N PRO A 107 -8.80 -6.43 -0.89
CA PRO A 107 -8.07 -7.17 0.14
C PRO A 107 -6.55 -6.91 0.10
N ILE A 108 -6.00 -6.64 -1.08
CA ILE A 108 -4.58 -6.36 -1.28
C ILE A 108 -4.27 -4.93 -0.79
N VAL A 109 -5.13 -3.98 -1.10
CA VAL A 109 -5.01 -2.58 -0.67
C VAL A 109 -5.08 -2.50 0.86
N ILE A 110 -6.11 -3.08 1.47
CA ILE A 110 -6.27 -3.14 2.93
C ILE A 110 -5.05 -3.80 3.56
N GLY A 111 -4.63 -4.97 3.04
CA GLY A 111 -3.46 -5.68 3.55
C GLY A 111 -2.17 -4.85 3.49
N TYR A 112 -1.99 -4.06 2.43
CA TYR A 112 -0.84 -3.15 2.30
C TYR A 112 -0.94 -1.99 3.29
N ILE A 113 -2.09 -1.31 3.36
CA ILE A 113 -2.31 -0.14 4.22
C ILE A 113 -2.14 -0.52 5.69
N CYS A 114 -2.66 -1.67 6.12
CA CYS A 114 -2.49 -2.16 7.49
C CYS A 114 -1.01 -2.49 7.81
N ALA A 115 -0.25 -3.00 6.85
CA ALA A 115 1.14 -3.41 7.08
C ALA A 115 2.14 -2.26 6.98
N TYR A 116 1.85 -1.25 6.14
CA TYR A 116 2.83 -0.23 5.76
C TYR A 116 2.30 1.20 5.92
N GLY A 117 1.03 1.41 6.21
CA GLY A 117 0.43 2.74 6.38
C GLY A 117 -0.10 3.37 5.09
N LEU A 118 -1.06 4.27 5.24
CA LEU A 118 -1.76 4.94 4.14
C LEU A 118 -0.85 5.87 3.34
N ASN A 119 0.05 6.61 4.00
CA ASN A 119 0.98 7.49 3.31
C ASN A 119 1.92 6.72 2.39
N ASN A 120 2.40 5.56 2.84
CA ASN A 120 3.17 4.67 1.99
C ASN A 120 2.32 4.17 0.84
N TYR A 121 1.09 3.72 1.04
CA TYR A 121 0.19 3.35 -0.06
C TYR A 121 0.04 4.49 -1.11
N LEU A 122 -0.29 5.70 -0.69
CA LEU A 122 -0.51 6.83 -1.60
C LEU A 122 0.75 7.23 -2.39
N ASN A 123 1.92 7.12 -1.78
CA ASN A 123 3.20 7.41 -2.43
C ASN A 123 3.75 6.21 -3.21
N ASP A 124 3.43 4.99 -2.78
CA ASP A 124 3.89 3.76 -3.38
C ASP A 124 3.13 3.44 -4.66
N PHE A 125 1.88 3.84 -4.76
CA PHE A 125 1.12 3.69 -5.99
C PHE A 125 1.48 4.76 -7.04
N GLN A 126 2.44 5.65 -6.76
CA GLN A 126 3.03 6.53 -7.78
C GLN A 126 3.70 5.70 -8.88
N LYS A 127 3.46 6.14 -10.12
CA LYS A 127 3.98 5.49 -11.31
C LYS A 127 5.45 5.87 -11.50
N PHE A 128 6.30 4.90 -11.82
CA PHE A 128 7.66 5.13 -12.30
C PHE A 128 7.77 4.52 -13.70
N THR A 129 8.61 5.15 -14.51
CA THR A 129 8.84 4.71 -15.89
C THR A 129 10.10 3.87 -15.92
N ILE A 130 9.98 2.62 -16.35
CA ILE A 130 11.11 1.72 -16.57
C ILE A 130 11.38 1.68 -18.07
N THR A 131 12.60 2.04 -18.44
CA THR A 131 13.13 1.85 -19.79
C THR A 131 14.04 0.64 -19.80
N VAL A 132 13.75 -0.33 -20.67
CA VAL A 132 14.56 -1.52 -20.90
C VAL A 132 15.06 -1.47 -22.33
N ARG A 133 16.37 -1.39 -22.51
CA ARG A 133 17.04 -1.56 -23.80
C ARG A 133 17.77 -2.89 -23.79
N ARG A 134 17.49 -3.73 -24.78
CA ARG A 134 18.12 -5.04 -24.97
C ARG A 134 19.30 -4.95 -25.94
N ILE A 135 20.11 -6.00 -25.96
CA ILE A 135 21.30 -6.12 -26.83
C ILE A 135 20.93 -6.07 -28.32
N ASP A 136 19.74 -6.56 -28.69
CA ASP A 136 19.20 -6.51 -30.05
C ASP A 136 18.69 -5.10 -30.46
N ASN A 137 19.01 -4.07 -29.68
CA ASN A 137 18.54 -2.69 -29.82
C ASN A 137 17.01 -2.52 -29.72
N THR A 138 16.28 -3.54 -29.29
CA THR A 138 14.87 -3.35 -28.93
C THR A 138 14.79 -2.56 -27.63
N SER A 139 14.05 -1.46 -27.67
CA SER A 139 13.78 -0.64 -26.49
C SER A 139 12.29 -0.72 -26.16
N SER A 140 11.99 -0.96 -24.90
CA SER A 140 10.63 -0.85 -24.38
C SER A 140 10.61 0.13 -23.21
N MET A 141 9.53 0.88 -23.12
CA MET A 141 9.25 1.78 -22.02
C MET A 141 7.93 1.35 -21.41
N LYS A 142 7.92 1.18 -20.09
CA LYS A 142 6.72 0.79 -19.36
C LYS A 142 6.54 1.67 -18.14
N VAL A 143 5.37 2.28 -18.03
CA VAL A 143 4.94 3.01 -16.85
C VAL A 143 4.26 2.01 -15.92
N LEU A 144 4.69 1.96 -14.66
CA LEU A 144 4.23 0.98 -13.68
C LEU A 144 3.99 1.66 -12.33
N ALA A 145 2.89 1.32 -11.66
CA ALA A 145 2.73 1.56 -10.23
C ALA A 145 3.52 0.52 -9.41
N LYS A 146 3.88 0.79 -8.13
CA LYS A 146 4.76 -0.14 -7.38
C LYS A 146 4.17 -1.53 -7.19
N HIS A 147 2.85 -1.66 -7.06
CA HIS A 147 2.19 -2.96 -6.94
C HIS A 147 2.36 -3.81 -8.22
N GLU A 148 2.50 -3.19 -9.38
CA GLU A 148 2.73 -3.86 -10.66
C GLU A 148 4.19 -4.34 -10.83
N ILE A 149 5.13 -3.82 -10.01
CA ILE A 149 6.56 -4.18 -10.09
C ILE A 149 6.74 -5.67 -9.93
N LYS A 150 6.05 -6.30 -8.98
CA LYS A 150 6.24 -7.72 -8.71
C LYS A 150 5.99 -8.56 -9.96
N GLY A 151 4.84 -8.36 -10.59
CA GLY A 151 4.46 -9.06 -11.82
C GLY A 151 5.40 -8.75 -12.97
N TYR A 152 5.72 -7.46 -13.15
CA TYR A 152 6.62 -7.03 -14.22
C TYR A 152 8.05 -7.57 -14.05
N LEU A 153 8.62 -7.49 -12.85
CA LEU A 153 9.94 -8.00 -12.53
C LEU A 153 10.03 -9.51 -12.74
N VAL A 154 9.03 -10.27 -12.32
CA VAL A 154 8.94 -11.70 -12.62
C VAL A 154 8.93 -11.96 -14.12
N SER A 155 8.21 -11.14 -14.89
CA SER A 155 8.19 -11.27 -16.35
C SER A 155 9.55 -10.97 -16.99
N LEU A 156 10.25 -9.94 -16.51
CA LEU A 156 11.60 -9.58 -16.99
C LEU A 156 12.61 -10.68 -16.68
N ILE A 157 12.64 -11.19 -15.44
CA ILE A 157 13.54 -12.28 -15.03
C ILE A 157 13.30 -13.53 -15.90
N LYS A 158 12.04 -13.90 -16.12
CA LYS A 158 11.70 -15.07 -16.96
C LYS A 158 12.11 -14.87 -18.41
N GLN A 159 11.87 -13.69 -18.97
CA GLN A 159 12.28 -13.36 -20.35
C GLN A 159 13.79 -13.43 -20.49
N GLU A 160 14.52 -12.96 -19.50
CA GLU A 160 15.98 -12.95 -19.50
C GLU A 160 16.57 -14.35 -19.39
N ILE A 161 16.07 -15.18 -18.47
CA ILE A 161 16.46 -16.59 -18.37
C ILE A 161 16.18 -17.30 -19.70
N SER A 162 14.99 -17.07 -20.29
CA SER A 162 14.62 -17.64 -21.58
C SER A 162 15.58 -17.23 -22.69
N TYR A 163 15.93 -15.94 -22.77
CA TYR A 163 16.90 -15.42 -23.74
C TYR A 163 18.24 -16.14 -23.62
N VAL A 164 18.83 -16.18 -22.42
CA VAL A 164 20.12 -16.85 -22.20
C VAL A 164 20.04 -18.35 -22.54
N THR A 165 18.96 -19.03 -22.18
CA THR A 165 18.81 -20.46 -22.47
C THR A 165 18.60 -20.78 -23.96
N ASN A 166 18.13 -19.82 -24.76
CA ASN A 166 17.87 -20.01 -26.19
C ASN A 166 19.04 -19.55 -27.07
N GLU A 167 19.76 -18.51 -26.67
CA GLU A 167 20.86 -17.94 -27.48
C GLU A 167 22.19 -18.65 -27.28
N PHE A 168 22.40 -19.32 -26.13
CA PHE A 168 23.67 -19.97 -25.80
C PHE A 168 23.55 -21.49 -25.82
N SER A 169 24.60 -22.18 -26.26
CA SER A 169 24.64 -23.64 -26.21
C SER A 169 24.69 -24.14 -24.75
N PRO A 170 24.27 -25.38 -24.46
CA PRO A 170 24.34 -25.92 -23.10
C PRO A 170 25.75 -25.88 -22.47
N LEU A 171 26.80 -26.03 -23.29
CA LEU A 171 28.19 -25.95 -22.83
C LEU A 171 28.58 -24.51 -22.49
N ASP A 172 28.16 -23.53 -23.30
CA ASP A 172 28.42 -22.11 -23.04
C ASP A 172 27.67 -21.66 -21.77
N ILE A 173 26.44 -22.15 -21.58
CA ILE A 173 25.67 -21.86 -20.37
C ILE A 173 26.42 -22.32 -19.12
N ILE A 174 26.91 -23.55 -19.11
CA ILE A 174 27.65 -24.10 -17.96
C ILE A 174 28.94 -23.33 -17.69
N ASN A 175 29.65 -22.93 -18.76
CA ASN A 175 30.99 -22.37 -18.65
C ASN A 175 31.00 -20.86 -18.39
N SER A 176 30.04 -20.08 -18.91
CA SER A 176 30.06 -18.61 -18.82
C SER A 176 28.78 -17.97 -18.28
N GLU A 177 27.60 -18.58 -18.50
CA GLU A 177 26.32 -17.93 -18.18
C GLU A 177 25.70 -18.38 -16.84
N ILE A 178 26.14 -19.51 -16.30
CA ILE A 178 25.51 -20.13 -15.12
C ILE A 178 25.46 -19.20 -13.91
N LYS A 179 26.49 -18.35 -13.73
CA LYS A 179 26.54 -17.38 -12.64
C LYS A 179 25.39 -16.37 -12.76
N TYR A 180 25.21 -15.80 -13.96
CA TYR A 180 24.16 -14.83 -14.22
C TYR A 180 22.77 -15.45 -14.08
N ILE A 181 22.56 -16.66 -14.59
CA ILE A 181 21.30 -17.41 -14.40
C ILE A 181 21.01 -17.62 -12.90
N ASN A 182 22.00 -17.99 -12.10
CA ASN A 182 21.82 -18.17 -10.67
C ASN A 182 21.45 -16.86 -9.96
N GLU A 183 22.07 -15.73 -10.32
CA GLU A 183 21.70 -14.41 -9.81
C GLU A 183 20.22 -14.08 -10.14
N LEU A 184 19.76 -14.37 -11.36
CA LEU A 184 18.36 -14.20 -11.76
C LEU A 184 17.39 -15.11 -10.97
N VAL A 185 17.77 -16.36 -10.73
CA VAL A 185 17.00 -17.32 -9.91
C VAL A 185 16.91 -16.86 -8.46
N ASP A 186 17.99 -16.30 -7.90
CA ASP A 186 18.01 -15.77 -6.54
C ASP A 186 17.07 -14.58 -6.39
N LEU A 187 17.04 -13.66 -7.36
CA LEU A 187 16.06 -12.57 -7.40
C LEU A 187 14.62 -13.09 -7.43
N TYR A 188 14.34 -14.10 -8.26
CA TYR A 188 13.02 -14.74 -8.30
C TYR A 188 12.63 -15.34 -6.94
N ASN A 189 13.57 -15.99 -6.27
CA ASN A 189 13.37 -16.55 -4.93
C ASN A 189 13.14 -15.48 -3.87
N LYS A 190 13.84 -14.33 -3.93
CA LYS A 190 13.59 -13.18 -3.04
C LYS A 190 12.15 -12.67 -3.18
N ILE A 191 11.65 -12.55 -4.40
CA ILE A 191 10.24 -12.16 -4.67
C ILE A 191 9.27 -13.18 -4.07
N LYS A 192 9.54 -14.48 -4.25
CA LYS A 192 8.69 -15.57 -3.73
C LYS A 192 8.66 -15.59 -2.20
N LYS A 193 9.77 -15.24 -1.54
CA LYS A 193 9.88 -15.13 -0.08
C LYS A 193 9.28 -13.85 0.52
N GLY A 194 8.67 -12.98 -0.30
CA GLY A 194 8.03 -11.76 0.16
C GLY A 194 8.97 -10.56 0.33
N THR A 195 10.19 -10.60 -0.25
CA THR A 195 11.08 -9.43 -0.26
C THR A 195 10.42 -8.28 -1.04
N LEU A 196 10.58 -7.05 -0.56
CA LEU A 196 10.01 -5.86 -1.18
C LEU A 196 10.39 -5.77 -2.67
N PRO A 197 9.41 -5.76 -3.61
CA PRO A 197 9.69 -5.80 -5.05
C PRO A 197 10.61 -4.68 -5.56
N LEU A 198 10.56 -3.51 -4.94
CA LEU A 198 11.45 -2.38 -5.27
C LEU A 198 12.93 -2.69 -5.01
N LEU A 199 13.24 -3.35 -3.90
CA LEU A 199 14.62 -3.72 -3.57
C LEU A 199 15.13 -4.74 -4.59
N VAL A 200 14.29 -5.74 -4.91
CA VAL A 200 14.65 -6.75 -5.91
C VAL A 200 14.79 -6.12 -7.31
N LEU A 201 13.95 -5.14 -7.66
CA LEU A 201 14.07 -4.41 -8.92
C LEU A 201 15.42 -3.66 -9.02
N ARG A 202 15.84 -2.99 -7.94
CA ARG A 202 17.14 -2.32 -7.89
C ARG A 202 18.28 -3.32 -8.11
N GLU A 203 18.28 -4.43 -7.40
CA GLU A 203 19.30 -5.47 -7.57
C GLU A 203 19.29 -6.05 -8.99
N PHE A 204 18.10 -6.30 -9.57
CA PHE A 204 17.96 -6.76 -10.94
C PHE A 204 18.58 -5.80 -11.95
N ILE A 205 18.37 -4.48 -11.77
CA ILE A 205 18.97 -3.46 -12.63
C ILE A 205 20.49 -3.47 -12.52
N GLU A 206 21.04 -3.58 -11.31
CA GLU A 206 22.49 -3.65 -11.09
C GLU A 206 23.09 -4.89 -11.76
N ILE A 207 22.48 -6.06 -11.59
CA ILE A 207 22.90 -7.34 -12.21
C ILE A 207 22.80 -7.28 -13.75
N TYR A 208 21.67 -6.83 -14.29
CA TYR A 208 21.45 -6.70 -15.73
C TYR A 208 22.45 -5.73 -16.37
N ASN A 209 22.59 -4.53 -15.80
CA ASN A 209 23.48 -3.51 -16.34
C ASN A 209 24.95 -3.90 -16.20
N ALA A 210 25.33 -4.66 -15.17
CA ALA A 210 26.69 -5.20 -15.06
C ALA A 210 26.98 -6.26 -16.14
N LYS A 211 26.04 -7.17 -16.40
CA LYS A 211 26.18 -8.19 -17.45
C LYS A 211 26.34 -7.56 -18.84
N TYR A 212 25.61 -6.48 -19.10
CA TYR A 212 25.58 -5.83 -20.40
C TYR A 212 26.31 -4.49 -20.43
N CYS A 213 27.21 -4.18 -19.50
CA CYS A 213 27.85 -2.87 -19.40
C CYS A 213 28.65 -2.46 -20.64
N ASP A 214 29.26 -3.43 -21.33
CA ASP A 214 30.02 -3.23 -22.57
C ASP A 214 29.16 -3.43 -23.84
N LEU A 215 27.86 -3.66 -23.65
CA LEU A 215 26.86 -3.83 -24.69
C LEU A 215 25.85 -2.68 -24.55
N ASP A 216 25.15 -2.28 -25.61
CA ASP A 216 24.17 -1.18 -25.54
C ASP A 216 22.92 -1.52 -24.68
N GLY A 217 22.92 -2.65 -23.97
CA GLY A 217 21.83 -3.12 -23.11
C GLY A 217 21.82 -2.43 -21.74
N TYR A 218 20.67 -1.89 -21.34
CA TYR A 218 20.50 -1.29 -20.01
C TYR A 218 19.05 -1.27 -19.53
N ILE A 219 18.89 -1.15 -18.21
CA ILE A 219 17.64 -0.79 -17.56
C ILE A 219 17.82 0.52 -16.79
N LYS A 220 16.88 1.44 -16.95
CA LYS A 220 16.82 2.72 -16.23
C LYS A 220 15.43 2.94 -15.65
N VAL A 221 15.40 3.47 -14.43
CA VAL A 221 14.17 3.88 -13.75
C VAL A 221 14.13 5.40 -13.70
N HIS A 222 13.01 5.96 -14.14
CA HIS A 222 12.69 7.37 -14.04
C HIS A 222 11.57 7.54 -13.01
N LYS A 223 11.79 8.44 -12.05
CA LYS A 223 10.77 8.89 -11.10
C LYS A 223 9.93 9.98 -11.75
#